data_AF-A0A6F8XQ46-F1
#
_entry.id   AF-A0A6F8XQ46-F1
#
_cell.length_a   1.000
_cell.length_b   1.000
_cell.length_c   1.000
_cell.angle_alpha   90.00
_cell.angle_beta   90.00
_cell.angle_gamma   90.00
#
_symmetry.space_group_name_H-M   'P 1'
#
loop_
_entity.id
_entity.type
_entity.pdbx_description
1 polymer ?
#
loop_
_entity_poly.entity_id
_entity_poly.type
_entity_poly.pdbx_seq_one_letter_code
_entity_poly.pdbx_strand_id
1 'polypeptide(L)'
;MDFVEALDRVASGHTVVDPEVVRQLIRDRRDPLARLSPREREVLALMAEGRSNTAIARALFVTEAAVAKHISSLLAKLDLPPAEDDHRRVRAVLAYLRG
;
A
#
# COMPACT_ATOMS: atom_id res chain seq x y z
N MET A 1 -14.01 16.60 -40.04
CA MET A 1 -14.56 16.47 -38.68
C MET A 1 -13.96 17.60 -37.89
N ASP A 2 -14.82 18.54 -37.54
CA ASP A 2 -14.50 19.94 -37.29
C ASP A 2 -14.13 20.17 -35.80
N PHE A 3 -13.16 21.05 -35.55
CA PHE A 3 -12.59 21.33 -34.21
C PHE A 3 -13.65 21.86 -33.22
N VAL A 4 -14.74 22.41 -33.76
CA VAL A 4 -15.88 22.96 -33.00
C VAL A 4 -16.72 21.85 -32.34
N GLU A 5 -16.80 20.65 -32.92
CA GLU A 5 -17.54 19.51 -32.35
C GLU A 5 -16.83 18.90 -31.12
N ALA A 6 -15.49 19.04 -31.07
CA ALA A 6 -14.69 18.59 -29.94
C ALA A 6 -14.83 19.49 -28.70
N LEU A 7 -15.14 20.78 -28.90
CA LEU A 7 -15.29 21.75 -27.81
C LEU A 7 -16.62 21.59 -27.06
N ASP A 8 -17.69 21.23 -27.78
CA ASP A 8 -19.04 21.08 -27.21
C ASP A 8 -19.14 19.86 -26.26
N ARG A 9 -18.29 18.85 -26.46
CA ARG A 9 -18.15 17.69 -25.55
C ARG A 9 -17.42 18.01 -24.24
N VAL A 10 -16.66 19.10 -24.17
CA VAL A 10 -15.95 19.53 -22.94
C VAL A 10 -16.87 20.35 -22.03
N ALA A 11 -17.97 20.90 -22.55
CA ALA A 11 -18.89 21.76 -21.81
C ALA A 11 -19.90 21.02 -20.89
N SER A 12 -19.93 19.69 -20.87
CA SER A 12 -20.91 18.91 -20.09
C SER A 12 -20.43 18.38 -18.73
N GLY A 13 -19.29 18.86 -18.20
CA GLY A 13 -18.92 18.63 -16.79
C GLY A 13 -18.43 17.22 -16.43
N HIS A 14 -17.99 16.43 -17.41
CA HIS A 14 -17.32 15.15 -17.16
C HIS A 14 -15.88 15.22 -17.66
N THR A 15 -14.93 15.05 -16.75
CA THR A 15 -13.49 15.05 -17.06
C THR A 15 -13.20 13.98 -18.12
N VAL A 16 -12.85 14.40 -19.33
CA VAL A 16 -12.27 13.50 -20.34
C VAL A 16 -10.85 13.20 -19.89
N VAL A 17 -10.70 12.26 -18.97
CA VAL A 17 -9.37 11.78 -18.58
C VAL A 17 -8.89 10.86 -19.70
N ASP A 18 -7.80 11.26 -20.35
CA ASP A 18 -7.15 10.45 -21.38
C ASP A 18 -6.87 9.04 -20.83
N PRO A 19 -7.27 7.96 -21.53
CA PRO A 19 -7.05 6.59 -21.06
C PRO A 19 -5.59 6.25 -20.78
N GLU A 20 -4.65 6.89 -21.46
CA GLU A 20 -3.22 6.72 -21.23
C GLU A 20 -2.77 7.44 -19.95
N VAL A 21 -3.32 8.63 -19.69
CA VAL A 21 -3.14 9.32 -18.40
C VAL A 21 -3.77 8.52 -17.26
N VAL A 22 -4.94 7.90 -17.45
CA VAL A 22 -5.54 6.97 -16.47
C VAL A 22 -4.65 5.76 -16.24
N ARG A 23 -4.14 5.13 -17.31
CA ARG A 23 -3.22 3.98 -17.19
C ARG A 23 -1.92 4.35 -16.51
N GLN A 24 -1.40 5.53 -16.78
CA GLN A 24 -0.19 6.05 -16.14
C GLN A 24 -0.46 6.39 -14.67
N LEU A 25 -1.63 6.97 -14.35
CA LEU A 25 -2.06 7.24 -12.97
C LEU A 25 -2.34 5.94 -12.18
N ILE A 26 -2.83 4.89 -12.84
CA ILE A 26 -3.01 3.55 -12.26
C ILE A 26 -1.66 2.84 -12.09
N ARG A 27 -0.71 2.99 -13.03
CA ARG A 27 0.68 2.50 -12.89
C ARG A 27 1.43 3.25 -11.79
N ASP A 28 1.22 4.56 -11.68
CA ASP A 28 1.79 5.44 -10.66
C ASP A 28 1.09 5.33 -9.31
N ARG A 29 0.00 4.55 -9.23
CA ARG A 29 -0.43 3.88 -7.99
C ARG A 29 0.62 2.83 -7.67
N ARG A 30 1.82 3.32 -7.30
CA ARG A 30 2.97 2.54 -6.84
C ARG A 30 2.42 1.53 -5.88
N ASP A 31 2.59 0.25 -6.18
CA ASP A 31 2.29 -0.81 -5.23
C ASP A 31 2.98 -0.41 -3.92
N PRO A 32 2.21 -0.06 -2.87
CA PRO A 32 2.81 0.42 -1.62
C PRO A 32 3.73 -0.65 -1.02
N LEU A 33 3.53 -1.92 -1.38
CA LEU A 33 4.33 -3.07 -0.97
C LEU A 33 5.63 -3.21 -1.78
N ALA A 34 5.75 -2.56 -2.95
CA ALA A 34 6.98 -2.57 -3.75
C ALA A 34 8.16 -1.91 -3.02
N ARG A 35 7.88 -0.98 -2.10
CA ARG A 35 8.89 -0.31 -1.25
C ARG A 35 9.42 -1.18 -0.12
N LEU A 36 8.76 -2.30 0.17
CA LEU A 36 9.16 -3.22 1.23
C LEU A 36 10.34 -4.07 0.76
N SER A 37 11.24 -4.38 1.68
CA SER A 37 12.26 -5.42 1.50
C SER A 37 11.61 -6.81 1.52
N PRO A 38 12.28 -7.84 1.01
CA PRO A 38 11.78 -9.23 1.08
C PRO A 38 11.40 -9.62 2.52
N ARG A 39 12.24 -9.27 3.48
CA ARG A 39 12.00 -9.59 4.90
C ARG A 39 10.79 -8.86 5.49
N GLU A 40 10.58 -7.61 5.11
CA GLU A 40 9.40 -6.86 5.55
C GLU A 40 8.11 -7.42 4.96
N ARG A 41 8.16 -7.93 3.71
CA ARG A 41 7.01 -8.63 3.10
C ARG A 41 6.70 -9.94 3.81
N GLU A 42 7.70 -10.75 4.16
CA GLU A 42 7.50 -11.97 4.95
C GLU A 42 6.85 -11.67 6.31
N VAL A 43 7.35 -10.65 7.01
CA VAL A 43 6.77 -10.21 8.28
C VAL A 43 5.31 -9.76 8.08
N LEU A 44 5.03 -8.98 7.05
CA LEU A 44 3.68 -8.49 6.75
C LEU A 44 2.71 -9.63 6.37
N ALA A 45 3.16 -10.64 5.64
CA ALA A 45 2.37 -11.82 5.31
C ALA A 45 1.96 -12.60 6.57
N LEU A 46 2.93 -12.88 7.46
CA LEU A 46 2.63 -13.54 8.74
C LEU A 46 1.76 -12.68 9.66
N MET A 47 1.88 -11.35 9.59
CA MET A 47 0.96 -10.44 10.27
C MET A 47 -0.47 -10.58 9.72
N ALA A 48 -0.63 -10.73 8.41
CA ALA A 48 -1.93 -10.91 7.76
C ALA A 48 -2.57 -12.26 8.10
N GLU A 49 -1.78 -13.29 8.39
CA GLU A 49 -2.24 -14.55 8.99
C GLU A 49 -2.67 -14.41 10.48
N GLY A 50 -2.55 -13.22 11.08
CA GLY A 50 -2.90 -12.98 12.48
C GLY A 50 -1.85 -13.47 13.49
N ARG A 51 -0.62 -13.77 13.06
CA ARG A 51 0.45 -14.25 13.96
C ARG A 51 0.89 -13.15 14.93
N SER A 52 1.24 -13.55 16.17
CA SER A 52 1.88 -12.67 17.16
C SER A 52 3.36 -12.44 16.85
N ASN A 53 3.99 -11.43 17.47
CA ASN A 53 5.42 -11.15 17.26
C ASN A 53 6.31 -12.34 17.64
N THR A 54 6.02 -13.02 18.75
CA THR A 54 6.69 -14.26 19.17
C THR A 54 6.55 -15.37 18.13
N ALA A 55 5.35 -15.54 17.56
CA ALA A 55 5.12 -16.55 16.53
C ALA A 55 5.87 -16.23 15.23
N ILE A 56 5.88 -14.96 14.82
CA ILE A 56 6.66 -14.47 13.67
C ILE A 56 8.16 -14.69 13.89
N ALA A 57 8.65 -14.35 15.09
CA ALA A 57 10.06 -14.51 15.45
C ALA A 57 10.50 -15.97 15.34
N ARG A 58 9.67 -16.91 15.83
CA ARG A 58 9.91 -18.35 15.69
C ARG A 58 9.87 -18.81 14.24
N ALA A 59 8.85 -18.41 13.47
CA ALA A 59 8.68 -18.80 12.07
C ALA A 59 9.85 -18.32 11.19
N LEU A 60 10.42 -17.17 11.52
CA LEU A 60 11.48 -16.52 10.77
C LEU A 60 12.88 -16.75 11.36
N PHE A 61 13.01 -17.54 12.44
CA PHE A 61 14.25 -17.83 13.16
C PHE A 61 15.04 -16.57 13.58
N VAL A 62 14.34 -15.58 14.13
CA VAL A 62 14.93 -14.31 14.62
C VAL A 62 14.40 -13.97 16.01
N THR A 63 14.94 -12.90 16.62
CA THR A 63 14.45 -12.40 17.91
C THR A 63 13.17 -11.58 17.74
N GLU A 64 12.35 -11.49 18.80
CA GLU A 64 11.18 -10.62 18.81
C GLU A 64 11.54 -9.14 18.59
N ALA A 65 12.70 -8.71 19.10
CA ALA A 65 13.22 -7.36 18.88
C ALA A 65 13.51 -7.09 17.39
N ALA A 66 14.04 -8.09 16.66
CA ALA A 66 14.24 -7.97 15.21
C ALA A 66 12.91 -7.86 14.47
N VAL A 67 11.90 -8.63 14.87
CA VAL A 67 10.54 -8.50 14.31
C VAL A 67 9.96 -7.12 14.57
N ALA A 68 10.06 -6.60 15.79
CA ALA A 68 9.60 -5.25 16.12
C ALA A 68 10.30 -4.17 15.28
N LYS A 69 11.60 -4.32 15.02
CA LYS A 69 12.36 -3.44 14.14
C LYS A 69 11.86 -3.50 12.70
N HIS A 70 11.61 -4.70 12.16
CA HIS A 70 11.03 -4.85 10.82
C HIS A 70 9.63 -4.24 10.73
N ILE A 71 8.79 -4.43 11.75
CA ILE A 71 7.45 -3.81 11.82
C ILE A 71 7.55 -2.28 11.83
N SER A 72 8.44 -1.70 12.64
CA SER A 72 8.63 -0.25 12.66
C SER A 72 9.05 0.28 11.28
N SER A 73 10.02 -0.38 10.65
CA SER A 73 10.53 -0.04 9.32
C SER A 73 9.45 -0.15 8.24
N LEU A 74 8.69 -1.26 8.21
CA LEU A 74 7.64 -1.44 7.20
C LEU A 74 6.49 -0.44 7.40
N LEU A 75 6.09 -0.13 8.63
CA LEU A 75 5.04 0.87 8.89
C LEU A 75 5.48 2.27 8.47
N ALA A 76 6.76 2.63 8.67
CA ALA A 76 7.32 3.87 8.16
C ALA A 76 7.31 3.89 6.62
N LYS A 77 7.69 2.78 5.97
CA LYS A 77 7.69 2.66 4.51
C LYS A 77 6.30 2.62 3.88
N LEU A 78 5.28 2.23 4.64
CA LEU A 78 3.88 2.29 4.19
C LEU A 78 3.23 3.65 4.49
N ASP A 79 3.99 4.63 4.97
CA ASP A 79 3.51 5.97 5.35
C ASP A 79 2.31 5.90 6.32
N LEU A 80 2.36 4.95 7.26
CA LEU A 80 1.34 4.76 8.28
C LEU A 80 1.82 5.40 9.59
N PRO A 81 1.59 6.70 9.85
CA PRO A 81 2.01 7.35 11.10
C PRO A 81 1.28 6.77 12.32
N PRO A 82 1.78 7.05 13.56
CA PRO A 82 0.97 6.92 14.77
C PRO A 82 -0.38 7.60 14.59
N ALA A 83 -1.45 6.86 14.87
CA ALA A 83 -2.80 7.38 14.94
C ALA A 83 -3.32 7.04 16.34
N GLU A 84 -3.99 7.98 16.99
CA GLU A 84 -4.48 7.80 18.36
C GLU A 84 -5.63 6.78 18.42
N ASP A 85 -6.48 6.76 17.40
CA ASP A 85 -7.69 5.90 17.36
C ASP A 85 -7.55 4.62 16.52
N ASP A 86 -6.42 4.43 15.84
CA ASP A 86 -6.24 3.38 14.83
C ASP A 86 -5.04 2.45 15.09
N HIS A 87 -5.28 1.15 15.00
CA HIS A 87 -4.22 0.14 15.10
C HIS A 87 -3.41 0.09 13.79
N ARG A 88 -2.26 0.76 13.73
CA ARG A 88 -1.33 0.78 12.57
C ARG A 88 -1.06 -0.58 11.95
N ARG A 89 -0.96 -1.63 12.79
CA ARG A 89 -0.76 -3.02 12.35
C ARG A 89 -1.91 -3.52 11.48
N VAL A 90 -3.15 -3.24 11.87
CA VAL A 90 -4.36 -3.64 11.13
C VAL A 90 -4.41 -2.89 9.80
N ARG A 91 -4.10 -1.59 9.79
CA ARG A 91 -4.02 -0.80 8.54
C ARG A 91 -2.97 -1.34 7.57
N ALA A 92 -1.81 -1.78 8.07
CA ALA A 92 -0.79 -2.42 7.24
C ALA A 92 -1.29 -3.75 6.62
N VAL A 93 -1.98 -4.58 7.41
CA VAL A 93 -2.60 -5.82 6.91
C VAL A 93 -3.68 -5.52 5.87
N LEU A 94 -4.53 -4.52 6.10
CA LEU A 94 -5.53 -4.11 5.13
C LEU A 94 -4.91 -3.57 3.84
N ALA A 95 -3.76 -2.88 3.92
CA ALA A 95 -3.02 -2.46 2.74
C ALA A 95 -2.45 -3.67 1.98
N TYR A 96 -1.97 -4.70 2.69
CA TYR A 96 -1.49 -5.95 2.09
C TYR A 96 -2.59 -6.71 1.35
N LEU A 97 -3.81 -6.78 1.90
CA LEU A 97 -4.93 -7.52 1.30
C LEU A 97 -5.63 -6.79 0.14
N ARG A 98 -5.36 -5.49 -0.03
CA ARG A 98 -5.95 -4.64 -1.09
C ARG A 98 -5.02 -4.44 -2.29
N GLY A 99 -3.73 -4.76 -2.14
CA GLY A 99 -2.74 -4.77 -3.22
C GLY A 99 -2.77 -6.10 -3.94
#